data_AF-A0A2M7H1A3-F1
#
_entry.id   AF-A0A2M7H1A3-F1
#
_cell.length_a   1.000
_cell.length_b   1.000
_cell.length_c   1.000
_cell.angle_alpha   90.00
_cell.angle_beta   90.00
_cell.angle_gamma   90.00
#
_symmetry.space_group_name_H-M   'P 1'
#
loop_
_entity.id
_entity.type
_entity.pdbx_description
1 polymer ?
#
loop_
_entity_poly.entity_id
_entity_poly.type
_entity_poly.pdbx_seq_one_letter_code
_entity_poly.pdbx_strand_id
1 'polypeptide(L)'
;MKKPFSIFARNVLGPLIEKFCIEEIKDKDNIPQNTNFILAPNHQSYFDHFFVPLPIKDRLERVRFIGKLDSKWQALQWGWFYWLAETIPINRKA
;
A
#
# COMPACT_ATOMS: atom_id res chain seq x y z
N MET A 1 4.71 -0.30 -6.62
CA MET A 1 5.31 -1.44 -5.88
C MET A 1 6.19 -2.24 -6.81
N LYS A 2 7.27 -2.86 -6.32
CA LYS A 2 8.14 -3.74 -7.13
C LYS A 2 7.34 -4.91 -7.70
N LYS A 3 7.63 -5.30 -8.94
CA LYS A 3 6.85 -6.33 -9.67
C LYS A 3 6.78 -7.69 -8.95
N PRO A 4 7.89 -8.26 -8.43
CA PRO A 4 7.81 -9.54 -7.70
C PRO A 4 6.93 -9.45 -6.45
N PHE A 5 7.06 -8.34 -5.71
CA PHE A 5 6.26 -8.08 -4.52
C PHE A 5 4.78 -7.88 -4.86
N SER A 6 4.47 -7.22 -5.97
CA SER A 6 3.10 -7.01 -6.46
C SER A 6 2.42 -8.34 -6.82
N ILE A 7 3.15 -9.24 -7.49
CA ILE A 7 2.65 -10.59 -7.84
C ILE A 7 2.36 -11.39 -6.58
N PHE A 8 3.29 -11.42 -5.62
CA PHE A 8 3.08 -12.09 -4.34
C PHE A 8 1.89 -11.50 -3.57
N ALA A 9 1.83 -10.17 -3.45
CA ALA A 9 0.78 -9.47 -2.74
C ALA A 9 -0.60 -9.71 -3.37
N ARG A 10 -0.70 -9.69 -4.70
CA ARG A 10 -1.98 -9.94 -5.40
C ARG A 10 -2.49 -11.37 -5.24
N ASN A 11 -1.60 -12.36 -5.38
CA ASN A 11 -2.01 -13.76 -5.52
C ASN A 11 -2.01 -14.54 -4.20
N VAL A 12 -1.22 -14.11 -3.21
CA VAL A 12 -1.10 -14.82 -1.92
C VAL A 12 -1.69 -13.97 -0.81
N LEU A 13 -1.17 -12.77 -0.63
CA LEU A 13 -1.53 -11.94 0.53
C LEU A 13 -2.95 -11.36 0.40
N GLY A 14 -3.32 -10.89 -0.78
CA GLY A 14 -4.63 -10.29 -1.06
C GLY A 14 -5.79 -11.22 -0.73
N PRO A 15 -5.84 -12.46 -1.26
CA PRO A 15 -6.88 -13.42 -0.92
C PRO A 15 -6.90 -13.79 0.57
N LEU A 16 -5.74 -13.86 1.22
CA LEU A 16 -5.65 -14.12 2.66
C LEU A 16 -6.28 -12.96 3.46
N ILE A 17 -5.92 -11.72 3.13
CA ILE A 17 -6.46 -10.52 3.77
C ILE A 17 -7.96 -10.40 3.53
N GLU A 18 -8.42 -10.56 2.29
CA GLU A 18 -9.85 -10.50 1.94
C GLU A 18 -10.66 -11.55 2.72
N LYS A 19 -10.11 -12.75 2.91
CA LYS A 19 -10.81 -13.84 3.61
C LYS A 19 -10.86 -13.68 5.13
N PHE A 20 -9.78 -13.19 5.74
CA PHE A 20 -9.62 -13.25 7.21
C PHE A 20 -9.68 -11.89 7.91
N CYS A 21 -9.54 -10.79 7.18
CA CYS A 21 -9.37 -9.46 7.78
C CYS A 21 -10.33 -8.40 7.23
N ILE A 22 -10.99 -8.66 6.11
CA ILE A 22 -11.94 -7.73 5.51
C ILE A 22 -13.36 -8.24 5.75
N GLU A 23 -14.13 -7.45 6.48
CA GLU A 23 -15.55 -7.71 6.67
C GLU A 23 -16.36 -7.23 5.44
N GLU A 24 -16.07 -6.03 4.95
CA GLU A 24 -16.81 -5.43 3.84
C GLU A 24 -15.93 -4.45 3.03
N ILE A 25 -16.16 -4.40 1.71
CA ILE A 25 -15.64 -3.34 0.81
C ILE A 25 -16.84 -2.69 0.13
N LYS A 26 -17.11 -1.44 0.47
CA LYS A 26 -18.18 -0.64 -0.15
C LYS A 26 -17.67 0.16 -1.34
N ASP A 27 -18.55 0.44 -2.28
CA ASP A 27 -18.35 1.45 -3.34
C ASP A 27 -17.09 1.25 -4.18
N LYS A 28 -16.69 -0.01 -4.42
CA LYS A 28 -15.50 -0.35 -5.22
C LYS A 28 -15.56 0.21 -6.64
N ASP A 29 -16.77 0.34 -7.19
CA ASP A 29 -17.02 0.86 -8.54
C ASP A 29 -16.72 2.36 -8.68
N ASN A 30 -16.63 3.10 -7.55
CA ASN A 30 -16.25 4.52 -7.55
C ASN A 30 -14.75 4.73 -7.85
N ILE A 31 -13.94 3.67 -7.85
CA ILE A 31 -12.50 3.78 -8.09
C ILE A 31 -12.25 4.13 -9.57
N PRO A 32 -11.55 5.25 -9.87
CA PRO A 32 -11.27 5.63 -11.25
C PRO A 32 -10.44 4.58 -12.00
N GLN A 33 -10.96 4.10 -13.13
CA GLN A 33 -10.32 3.01 -13.87
C GLN A 33 -9.32 3.47 -14.94
N ASN A 34 -9.51 4.66 -15.53
CA ASN A 34 -8.76 5.11 -16.72
C ASN A 34 -7.94 6.38 -16.48
N THR A 35 -7.80 6.81 -15.23
CA THR A 35 -7.03 8.00 -14.85
C THR A 35 -6.23 7.73 -13.58
N ASN A 36 -5.25 8.59 -13.34
CA ASN A 36 -4.55 8.61 -12.06
C ASN A 36 -5.44 9.26 -11.00
N PHE A 37 -5.26 8.86 -9.75
CA PHE A 37 -5.96 9.44 -8.61
C PHE A 37 -5.08 9.37 -7.36
N ILE A 38 -5.45 10.14 -6.34
CA ILE A 38 -4.84 10.07 -5.02
C ILE A 38 -5.81 9.33 -4.11
N LEU A 39 -5.32 8.23 -3.51
CA LEU A 39 -6.03 7.55 -2.45
C LEU A 39 -5.61 8.18 -1.11
N ALA A 40 -6.56 8.75 -0.39
CA ALA A 40 -6.32 9.43 0.88
C ALA A 40 -7.02 8.68 2.03
N PRO A 41 -6.47 7.54 2.48
CA PRO A 41 -7.03 6.79 3.60
C PRO A 41 -6.72 7.48 4.92
N ASN A 42 -7.50 7.17 5.96
CA ASN A 42 -7.01 7.32 7.33
C ASN A 42 -5.78 6.42 7.54
N HIS A 43 -4.81 6.88 8.33
CA HIS A 43 -3.62 6.09 8.66
C HIS A 43 -3.75 5.53 10.06
N GLN A 44 -3.75 4.20 10.20
CA GLN A 44 -3.87 3.52 11.48
C GLN A 44 -2.62 2.72 11.83
N SER A 45 -1.92 2.17 10.84
CA SER A 45 -0.81 1.27 11.12
C SER A 45 0.18 1.15 9.96
N TYR A 46 1.33 0.52 10.21
CA TYR A 46 2.27 0.16 9.14
C TYR A 46 1.66 -0.82 8.12
N PHE A 47 0.69 -1.64 8.55
CA PHE A 47 0.03 -2.63 7.69
C PHE A 47 -0.90 -2.00 6.66
N ASP A 48 -1.18 -0.70 6.74
CA ASP A 48 -2.02 0.01 5.77
C ASP A 48 -1.49 -0.16 4.33
N HIS A 49 -0.18 -0.38 4.14
CA HIS A 49 0.42 -0.71 2.85
C HIS A 49 -0.12 -2.00 2.20
N PHE A 50 -0.75 -2.88 2.97
CA PHE A 50 -1.38 -4.11 2.47
C PHE A 50 -2.90 -3.97 2.31
N PHE A 51 -3.55 -3.30 3.27
CA PHE A 51 -5.02 -3.15 3.30
C PHE A 51 -5.52 -2.07 2.33
N VAL A 52 -4.90 -0.90 2.35
CA VAL A 52 -5.34 0.26 1.56
C VAL A 52 -5.35 -0.01 0.04
N PRO A 53 -4.32 -0.63 -0.56
CA PRO A 53 -4.32 -0.84 -2.00
C PRO A 53 -5.09 -2.11 -2.42
N LEU A 54 -5.66 -2.86 -1.48
CA LEU A 54 -6.35 -4.12 -1.76
C LEU A 54 -7.49 -3.98 -2.77
N PRO A 55 -8.36 -2.94 -2.73
CA PRO A 55 -9.39 -2.74 -3.74
C PRO A 55 -8.85 -2.59 -5.16
N ILE A 56 -7.57 -2.22 -5.31
CA ILE A 56 -6.86 -2.05 -6.58
C ILE A 56 -5.70 -3.05 -6.75
N LYS A 57 -5.82 -4.25 -6.16
CA LYS A 57 -4.77 -5.28 -6.17
C LYS A 57 -4.28 -5.69 -7.58
N ASP A 58 -5.08 -5.49 -8.61
CA ASP A 58 -4.71 -5.78 -10.01
C ASP A 58 -3.74 -4.75 -10.60
N ARG A 59 -3.49 -3.65 -9.89
CA ARG A 59 -2.71 -2.50 -10.34
C ARG A 59 -1.62 -2.09 -9.34
N LEU A 60 -1.24 -2.97 -8.40
CA LEU A 60 -0.25 -2.70 -7.34
C LEU A 60 1.08 -2.16 -7.85
N GLU A 61 1.50 -2.57 -9.05
CA GLU A 61 2.73 -2.06 -9.67
C GLU A 61 2.66 -0.54 -9.93
N ARG A 62 1.45 0.01 -10.10
CA ARG A 62 1.19 1.43 -10.32
C ARG A 62 0.96 2.22 -9.02
N VAL A 63 0.81 1.54 -7.90
CA VAL A 63 0.64 2.20 -6.59
C VAL A 63 1.98 2.78 -6.12
N ARG A 64 1.94 4.02 -5.62
CA ARG A 64 3.03 4.71 -4.95
C ARG A 64 2.51 5.23 -3.62
N PHE A 65 3.26 4.98 -2.55
CA PHE A 65 2.92 5.48 -1.22
C PHE A 65 3.73 6.74 -0.92
N ILE A 66 3.20 7.56 -0.02
CA ILE A 66 3.93 8.69 0.55
C ILE A 66 4.03 8.42 2.05
N GLY A 67 5.25 8.27 2.55
CA GLY A 67 5.50 7.79 3.91
C GLY A 67 6.60 8.57 4.60
N LYS A 68 6.48 8.73 5.92
CA LYS A 68 7.52 9.36 6.74
C LYS A 68 8.51 8.29 7.17
N LEU A 69 9.80 8.55 6.96
CA LEU A 69 10.87 7.72 7.49
C LEU A 69 11.58 8.49 8.60
N ASP A 70 11.08 8.33 9.83
CA ASP A 70 11.36 9.27 10.92
C ASP A 70 12.73 9.08 11.57
N SER A 71 13.27 7.87 11.50
CA SER A 71 14.53 7.52 12.16
C SER A 71 15.35 6.51 11.36
N LYS A 72 16.66 6.53 11.59
CA LYS A 72 17.59 5.52 11.05
C LYS A 72 17.19 4.10 11.51
N TRP A 73 16.62 3.97 12.70
CA TRP A 73 16.10 2.71 13.23
C TRP A 73 14.87 2.21 12.46
N GLN A 74 13.93 3.09 12.13
CA GLN A 74 12.81 2.74 11.24
C GLN A 74 13.29 2.40 9.84
N ALA A 75 14.30 3.09 9.31
CA ALA A 75 14.91 2.73 8.04
C ALA A 75 15.53 1.32 8.07
N LEU A 76 16.15 0.94 9.19
CA LEU A 76 16.71 -0.41 9.34
C LEU A 76 15.62 -1.49 9.42
N GLN A 77 14.56 -1.23 10.20
CA GLN A 77 13.47 -2.20 10.42
C GLN A 77 12.52 -2.32 9.23
N TRP A 78 12.18 -1.20 8.59
CA TRP A 78 11.10 -1.09 7.61
C TRP A 78 11.56 -0.53 6.25
N GLY A 79 12.82 -0.12 6.10
CA GLY A 79 13.31 0.48 4.85
C GLY A 79 13.25 -0.48 3.67
N TRP A 80 13.49 -1.77 3.88
CA TRP A 80 13.31 -2.79 2.85
C TRP A 80 11.83 -2.87 2.40
N PHE A 81 10.88 -2.71 3.31
CA PHE A 81 9.47 -2.72 3.00
C PHE A 81 9.04 -1.45 2.24
N TYR A 82 9.51 -0.29 2.66
CA TYR A 82 9.34 0.97 1.93
C TYR A 82 9.89 0.87 0.50
N TRP A 83 11.05 0.21 0.34
CA TRP A 83 11.63 -0.03 -0.98
C TRP A 83 10.78 -0.98 -1.84
N LEU A 84 10.26 -2.07 -1.27
CA LEU A 84 9.34 -2.99 -1.98
C LEU A 84 8.02 -2.32 -2.38
N ALA A 85 7.48 -1.49 -1.49
CA ALA A 85 6.24 -0.75 -1.72
C ALA A 85 6.42 0.42 -2.70
N GLU A 86 7.66 0.81 -2.99
CA GLU A 86 8.02 2.05 -3.71
C GLU A 86 7.43 3.29 -3.04
N THR A 87 7.58 3.33 -1.72
CA THR A 87 7.17 4.47 -0.88
C THR A 87 8.13 5.64 -1.10
N ILE A 88 7.56 6.81 -1.39
CA ILE A 88 8.27 8.08 -1.48
C ILE A 88 8.47 8.59 -0.05
N PRO A 89 9.72 8.67 0.44
CA PRO A 89 9.98 9.18 1.78
C PRO A 89 9.80 10.71 1.81
N ILE A 90 9.12 11.21 2.84
CA ILE A 90 8.96 12.66 3.06
C ILE A 90 9.61 13.09 4.38
N ASN A 91 10.22 14.27 4.36
CA ASN A 91 10.69 14.96 5.56
C ASN A 91 9.60 15.95 6.02
N ARG A 92 9.10 15.79 7.25
CA ARG A 92 8.07 16.66 7.82
C ARG A 92 8.62 17.79 8.69
N LYS A 93 9.95 17.93 8.80
CA LYS A 93 10.62 18.99 9.57
C LYS A 93 10.89 20.26 8.74
N ALA A 94 10.10 20.49 7.70
CA ALA A 94 10.13 21.75 6.96
C ALA A 94 9.50 22.86 7.81
#